data_AF-A0A238FF93-F1
#
_entry.id   AF-A0A238FF93-F1
#
_cell.length_a   1.000
_cell.length_b   1.000
_cell.length_c   1.000
_cell.angle_alpha   90.00
_cell.angle_beta   90.00
_cell.angle_gamma   90.00
#
_symmetry.space_group_name_H-M   'P 1'
#
loop_
_entity.id
_entity.type
_entity.pdbx_description
1 polymer ?
#
loop_
_entity_poly.entity_id
_entity_poly.type
_entity_poly.pdbx_seq_one_letter_code
_entity_poly.pdbx_strand_id
1 'polypeptide(L)'
;MTSEYIPPLTSLSEAEQRAIKSSLLTEHFQFPPETFARNGMDLANQTIYAASKIVEDSLMTMTRPPEEEGDERPFVFDGDDVQKGVYRLETLLEAAVDKYFDLFELFALRNSFNLPSELIPYIVLSHQERLDDALLGQDRSAIEEYEHEFALYEQALQQERALKCVEELGQRKLNRINAIANEVGQMSSSEPISSRVEHLSSQLPQLHQQLVALLEAPSPSLSTSLGTHTNPSSSTTIAHEPWSESRSAFVNWATKAKIDALPTSTMTTMGSGTGAAGSVEDSALEGLRRGMQETGRGEEAMVSSYLKSECCERVD
;
A
#
# COMPACT_ATOMS: atom_id res chain seq x y z
N MET A 1 -29.62 52.81 31.95
CA MET A 1 -30.11 51.43 31.73
C MET A 1 -30.95 51.40 30.47
N THR A 2 -30.31 51.61 29.32
CA THR A 2 -30.91 51.35 28.01
C THR A 2 -30.83 49.85 27.84
N SER A 3 -31.96 49.17 28.04
CA SER A 3 -32.12 47.76 27.69
C SER A 3 -31.87 47.65 26.19
N GLU A 4 -30.65 47.25 25.83
CA GLU A 4 -30.29 46.98 24.44
C GLU A 4 -31.19 45.84 23.97
N TYR A 5 -32.08 46.18 23.04
CA TYR A 5 -33.06 45.26 22.49
C TYR A 5 -32.29 44.26 21.63
N ILE A 6 -31.95 43.10 22.22
CA ILE A 6 -31.46 41.95 21.46
C ILE A 6 -32.63 41.51 20.59
N PRO A 7 -32.56 41.66 19.25
CA PRO A 7 -33.66 41.25 18.39
C PRO A 7 -33.92 39.76 18.62
N PRO A 8 -35.20 39.32 18.64
CA PRO A 8 -35.50 37.91 18.77
C PRO A 8 -34.86 37.17 17.59
N LEU A 9 -34.07 36.13 17.86
CA LEU A 9 -33.32 35.33 16.88
C LEU A 9 -34.18 34.74 15.75
N THR A 10 -35.52 34.88 15.82
CA THR A 10 -36.48 34.64 14.75
C THR A 10 -36.24 35.45 13.46
N SER A 11 -35.45 36.54 13.49
CA SER A 11 -35.10 37.29 12.27
C SER A 11 -33.84 36.79 11.56
N LEU A 12 -33.07 35.90 12.19
CA LEU A 12 -31.86 35.31 11.60
C LEU A 12 -32.22 34.13 10.70
N SER A 13 -31.40 33.92 9.67
CA SER A 13 -31.54 32.76 8.78
C SER A 13 -31.40 31.45 9.56
N GLU A 14 -32.04 30.38 9.08
CA GLU A 14 -31.94 29.07 9.73
C GLU A 14 -30.48 28.59 9.85
N ALA A 15 -29.62 28.97 8.90
CA ALA A 15 -28.20 28.64 8.92
C ALA A 15 -27.45 29.34 10.07
N GLU A 16 -27.70 30.63 10.26
CA GLU A 16 -27.12 31.40 11.38
C GLU A 16 -27.59 30.86 12.72
N GLN A 17 -28.87 30.51 12.85
CA GLN A 17 -29.40 29.90 14.07
C GLN A 17 -28.72 28.55 14.37
N ARG A 18 -28.47 27.72 13.36
CA ARG A 18 -27.75 26.46 13.54
C ARG A 18 -26.29 26.68 13.94
N ALA A 19 -25.61 27.65 13.33
CA ALA A 19 -24.24 28.00 13.66
C ALA A 19 -24.11 28.48 15.12
N ILE A 20 -25.00 29.37 15.56
CA ILE A 20 -25.03 29.87 16.94
C ILE A 20 -25.30 28.72 17.93
N LYS A 21 -26.26 27.85 17.64
CA LYS A 21 -26.55 26.67 18.48
C LYS A 21 -25.35 25.75 18.60
N SER A 22 -24.71 25.43 17.48
CA SER A 22 -23.53 24.56 17.45
C SER A 22 -22.36 25.18 18.22
N SER A 23 -22.13 26.48 18.05
CA SER A 23 -21.11 27.22 18.81
C SER A 23 -21.38 27.18 20.31
N LEU A 24 -22.60 27.49 20.74
CA LEU A 24 -22.99 27.52 22.15
C LEU A 24 -22.87 26.14 22.80
N LEU A 25 -23.31 25.08 22.10
CA LEU A 25 -23.20 23.70 22.60
C LEU A 25 -21.74 23.27 22.66
N THR A 26 -20.94 23.56 21.63
CA THR A 26 -19.52 23.22 21.60
C THR A 26 -18.74 23.94 22.69
N GLU A 27 -19.08 25.20 22.95
CA GLU A 27 -18.48 25.99 24.04
C GLU A 27 -18.87 25.46 25.42
N HIS A 28 -20.13 25.07 25.61
CA HIS A 28 -20.60 24.49 26.87
C HIS A 28 -19.97 23.13 27.18
N PHE A 29 -19.95 22.23 26.19
CA PHE A 29 -19.44 20.88 26.35
C PHE A 29 -17.92 20.77 26.17
N GLN A 30 -17.27 21.79 25.60
CA GLN A 30 -15.85 21.78 25.20
C GLN A 30 -15.51 20.74 24.12
N PHE A 31 -16.53 20.16 23.48
CA PHE A 31 -16.40 19.28 22.33
C PHE A 31 -17.63 19.45 21.42
N PRO A 32 -17.49 19.25 20.10
CA PRO A 32 -18.63 19.24 19.19
C PRO A 32 -19.56 18.06 19.51
N PRO A 33 -20.89 18.26 19.62
CA PRO A 33 -21.82 17.19 19.98
C PRO A 33 -21.85 16.03 18.97
N GLU A 34 -21.50 16.28 17.71
CA GLU A 34 -21.34 15.25 16.67
C GLU A 34 -20.22 14.25 17.01
N THR A 35 -19.14 14.72 17.62
CA THR A 35 -18.01 13.88 18.04
C THR A 35 -18.44 12.83 19.08
N PHE A 36 -19.43 13.13 19.93
CA PHE A 36 -19.93 12.17 20.91
C PHE A 36 -20.55 10.93 20.25
N ALA A 37 -21.39 11.12 19.23
CA ALA A 37 -22.00 10.01 18.51
C ALA A 37 -20.95 9.22 17.69
N ARG A 38 -20.05 9.93 17.00
CA ARG A 38 -18.93 9.32 16.26
C ARG A 38 -18.06 8.43 17.15
N ASN A 39 -17.63 8.94 18.30
CA ASN A 39 -16.83 8.16 19.25
C ASN A 39 -17.59 6.94 19.79
N GLY A 40 -18.92 7.05 19.93
CA GLY A 40 -19.78 5.92 20.30
C GLY A 40 -19.79 4.82 19.24
N MET A 41 -19.86 5.19 17.96
CA MET A 41 -19.76 4.26 16.83
C MET A 41 -18.39 3.59 16.78
N ASP A 42 -17.31 4.37 16.92
CA ASP A 42 -15.94 3.83 16.93
C ASP A 42 -15.74 2.80 18.04
N LEU A 43 -16.26 3.11 19.24
CA LEU A 43 -16.24 2.19 20.36
C LEU A 43 -17.07 0.93 20.06
N ALA A 44 -18.27 1.08 19.50
CA ALA A 44 -19.12 -0.06 19.16
C ALA A 44 -18.42 -1.00 18.16
N ASN A 45 -17.84 -0.46 17.08
CA ASN A 45 -17.10 -1.24 16.09
C ASN A 45 -15.91 -1.98 16.72
N GLN A 46 -15.12 -1.30 17.55
CA GLN A 46 -14.01 -1.94 18.28
C GLN A 46 -14.50 -3.08 19.18
N THR A 47 -15.63 -2.90 19.87
CA THR A 47 -16.19 -3.95 20.74
C THR A 47 -16.74 -5.14 19.95
N ILE A 48 -17.30 -4.92 18.75
CA ILE A 48 -17.77 -6.01 17.88
C ILE A 48 -16.59 -6.89 17.47
N TYR A 49 -15.52 -6.30 16.93
CA TYR A 49 -14.34 -7.06 16.49
C TYR A 49 -13.63 -7.75 17.66
N ALA A 50 -13.58 -7.10 18.83
CA ALA A 50 -13.03 -7.73 20.03
C ALA A 50 -13.89 -8.91 20.49
N ALA A 51 -15.21 -8.76 20.49
CA ALA A 51 -16.13 -9.82 20.92
C ALA A 51 -16.18 -10.98 19.92
N SER A 52 -16.22 -10.72 18.61
CA SER A 52 -16.24 -11.77 17.57
C SER A 52 -14.97 -12.61 17.64
N LYS A 53 -13.81 -11.97 17.86
CA LYS A 53 -12.52 -12.66 18.07
C LYS A 53 -12.53 -13.55 19.31
N ILE A 54 -13.06 -13.07 20.44
CA ILE A 54 -13.19 -13.89 21.66
C ILE A 54 -14.10 -15.10 21.42
N VAL A 55 -15.19 -14.92 20.67
CA VAL A 55 -16.10 -16.00 20.30
C VAL A 55 -15.40 -17.00 19.36
N GLU A 56 -14.65 -16.53 18.37
CA GLU A 56 -13.85 -17.39 17.47
C GLU A 56 -12.83 -18.22 18.26
N ASP A 57 -12.01 -17.57 19.09
CA ASP A 57 -11.00 -18.25 19.91
C ASP A 57 -11.63 -19.30 20.85
N SER A 58 -12.78 -18.97 21.44
CA SER A 58 -13.53 -19.88 22.32
C SER A 58 -14.09 -21.09 21.58
N LEU A 59 -14.68 -20.89 20.39
CA LEU A 59 -15.21 -21.97 19.56
C LEU A 59 -14.10 -22.84 18.96
N MET A 60 -12.99 -22.24 18.53
CA MET A 60 -11.82 -22.98 18.02
C MET A 60 -11.20 -23.88 19.10
N THR A 61 -11.25 -23.46 20.37
CA THR A 61 -10.85 -24.32 21.51
C THR A 61 -11.75 -25.55 21.64
N MET A 62 -13.02 -25.46 21.25
CA MET A 62 -13.97 -26.58 21.24
C MET A 62 -13.82 -27.49 20.01
N THR A 63 -13.25 -26.99 18.92
CA THR A 63 -12.94 -27.75 17.69
C THR A 63 -11.74 -28.69 17.85
N ARG A 64 -10.87 -28.49 18.85
CA ARG A 64 -9.72 -29.37 19.10
C ARG A 64 -10.22 -30.80 19.40
N PRO A 65 -9.69 -31.85 18.73
CA PRO A 65 -10.07 -33.22 19.01
C PRO A 65 -9.78 -33.56 20.49
N PRO A 66 -10.62 -34.37 21.15
CA PRO A 66 -10.40 -34.76 22.53
C PRO A 66 -9.08 -35.54 22.63
N GLU A 67 -8.13 -35.00 23.38
CA GLU A 67 -6.83 -35.66 23.64
C GLU A 67 -6.94 -36.75 24.72
N GLU A 68 -8.04 -36.80 25.47
CA GLU A 68 -8.28 -37.76 26.56
C GLU A 68 -9.42 -38.74 26.25
N GLU A 69 -9.13 -40.03 26.47
CA GLU A 69 -10.05 -41.17 26.37
C GLU A 69 -11.09 -41.09 27.52
N GLY A 70 -12.12 -40.27 27.34
CA GLY A 70 -13.16 -40.01 28.34
C GLY A 70 -13.90 -38.68 28.16
N ASP A 71 -13.46 -37.83 27.25
CA ASP A 71 -14.07 -36.52 27.01
C ASP A 71 -15.28 -36.66 26.06
N GLU A 72 -16.46 -36.88 26.64
CA GLU A 72 -17.74 -36.90 25.90
C GLU A 72 -18.12 -35.48 25.47
N ARG A 73 -17.39 -34.88 24.52
CA ARG A 73 -17.85 -33.66 23.84
C ARG A 73 -18.80 -34.06 22.71
N PRO A 74 -20.11 -33.76 22.79
CA PRO A 74 -21.09 -34.24 21.82
C PRO A 74 -20.99 -33.56 20.44
N PHE A 75 -20.18 -32.51 20.30
CA PHE A 75 -20.07 -31.72 19.08
C PHE A 75 -18.59 -31.50 18.71
N VAL A 76 -18.16 -32.16 17.64
CA VAL A 76 -16.95 -31.79 16.91
C VAL A 76 -17.38 -30.83 15.82
N PHE A 77 -17.05 -29.55 15.97
CA PHE A 77 -17.30 -28.55 14.93
C PHE A 77 -16.20 -28.65 13.87
N ASP A 78 -16.56 -28.42 12.61
CA ASP A 78 -15.56 -28.18 11.57
C ASP A 78 -15.04 -26.73 11.72
N GLY A 79 -13.71 -26.57 11.77
CA GLY A 79 -13.08 -25.26 11.96
C GLY A 79 -13.47 -24.27 10.86
N ASP A 80 -13.63 -24.76 9.63
CA ASP A 80 -14.06 -23.94 8.48
C ASP A 80 -15.49 -23.44 8.66
N ASP A 81 -16.37 -24.24 9.27
CA ASP A 81 -17.77 -23.86 9.47
C ASP A 81 -17.94 -22.90 10.66
N VAL A 82 -17.10 -23.04 11.69
CA VAL A 82 -17.00 -22.04 12.78
C VAL A 82 -16.59 -20.70 12.21
N GLN A 83 -15.53 -20.65 11.41
CA GLN A 83 -15.04 -19.38 10.84
C GLN A 83 -16.07 -18.73 9.91
N LYS A 84 -16.73 -19.51 9.05
CA LYS A 84 -17.85 -19.00 8.21
C LYS A 84 -19.01 -18.49 9.06
N GLY A 85 -19.32 -19.16 10.17
CA GLY A 85 -20.38 -18.77 11.10
C GLY A 85 -20.07 -17.45 11.81
N VAL A 86 -18.86 -17.32 12.34
CA VAL A 86 -18.37 -16.09 13.00
C VAL A 86 -18.35 -14.93 12.01
N TYR A 87 -17.85 -15.15 10.79
CA TYR A 87 -17.84 -14.10 9.76
C TYR A 87 -19.25 -13.61 9.42
N ARG A 88 -20.23 -14.52 9.30
CA ARG A 88 -21.64 -14.13 9.09
C ARG A 88 -22.22 -13.37 10.28
N LEU A 89 -21.85 -13.74 11.50
CA LEU A 89 -22.25 -13.03 12.72
C LEU A 89 -21.67 -11.62 12.73
N GLU A 90 -20.39 -11.47 12.39
CA GLU A 90 -19.70 -10.19 12.29
C GLU A 90 -20.39 -9.26 11.28
N THR A 91 -20.62 -9.72 10.04
CA THR A 91 -21.35 -8.92 9.03
C THR A 91 -22.78 -8.56 9.48
N LEU A 92 -23.47 -9.46 10.19
CA LEU A 92 -24.80 -9.16 10.74
C LEU A 92 -24.74 -8.08 11.83
N LEU A 93 -23.74 -8.16 12.72
CA LEU A 93 -23.53 -7.19 13.79
C LEU A 93 -23.14 -5.84 13.23
N GLU A 94 -22.26 -5.78 12.24
CA GLU A 94 -21.89 -4.54 11.53
C GLU A 94 -23.14 -3.85 10.99
N ALA A 95 -23.97 -4.56 10.21
CA ALA A 95 -25.18 -3.99 9.62
C ALA A 95 -26.22 -3.56 10.68
N ALA A 96 -26.30 -4.29 11.80
CA ALA A 96 -27.20 -3.93 12.90
C ALA A 96 -26.69 -2.69 13.64
N VAL A 97 -25.42 -2.67 14.02
CA VAL A 97 -24.80 -1.57 14.76
C VAL A 97 -24.83 -0.29 13.94
N ASP A 98 -24.43 -0.32 12.67
CA ASP A 98 -24.49 0.82 11.75
C ASP A 98 -25.89 1.48 11.77
N LYS A 99 -26.93 0.68 11.52
CA LYS A 99 -28.32 1.15 11.53
C LYS A 99 -28.79 1.73 12.87
N TYR A 100 -28.46 1.09 13.99
CA TYR A 100 -28.92 1.55 15.30
C TYR A 100 -28.11 2.74 15.80
N PHE A 101 -26.83 2.84 15.44
CA PHE A 101 -25.99 3.98 15.78
C PHE A 101 -26.30 5.21 14.92
N ASP A 102 -26.70 5.05 13.66
CA ASP A 102 -27.27 6.15 12.86
C ASP A 102 -28.53 6.73 13.51
N LEU A 103 -29.43 5.84 13.99
CA LEU A 103 -30.64 6.27 14.69
C LEU A 103 -30.32 6.92 16.05
N PHE A 104 -29.31 6.42 16.75
CA PHE A 104 -28.83 6.99 17.99
C PHE A 104 -28.21 8.37 17.78
N GLU A 105 -27.38 8.55 16.74
CA GLU A 105 -26.79 9.84 16.37
C GLU A 105 -27.91 10.85 16.10
N LEU A 106 -28.87 10.47 15.24
CA LEU A 106 -30.00 11.33 14.93
C LEU A 106 -30.82 11.67 16.19
N PHE A 107 -31.04 10.69 17.07
CA PHE A 107 -31.77 10.90 18.32
C PHE A 107 -31.02 11.82 19.27
N ALA A 108 -29.72 11.61 19.46
CA ALA A 108 -28.87 12.37 20.37
C ALA A 108 -28.77 13.83 19.92
N LEU A 109 -28.49 14.07 18.62
CA LEU A 109 -28.37 15.42 18.08
C LEU A 109 -29.71 16.17 18.05
N ARG A 110 -30.83 15.47 17.84
CA ARG A 110 -32.15 16.09 17.75
C ARG A 110 -32.81 16.34 19.10
N ASN A 111 -32.55 15.51 20.12
CA ASN A 111 -33.24 15.59 21.40
C ASN A 111 -32.31 16.03 22.54
N SER A 112 -31.16 15.37 22.71
CA SER A 112 -30.26 15.64 23.83
C SER A 112 -29.41 16.89 23.61
N PHE A 113 -28.82 17.03 22.42
CA PHE A 113 -27.99 18.17 22.04
C PHE A 113 -28.78 19.19 21.21
N ASN A 114 -29.99 19.50 21.64
CA ASN A 114 -30.84 20.47 20.96
C ASN A 114 -31.33 21.54 21.92
N LEU A 115 -31.24 22.79 21.46
CA LEU A 115 -31.71 23.97 22.18
C LEU A 115 -32.86 24.61 21.40
N PRO A 116 -33.99 24.91 22.06
CA PRO A 116 -35.07 25.66 21.41
C PRO A 116 -34.56 27.06 21.02
N SER A 117 -34.83 27.49 19.78
CA SER A 117 -34.31 28.76 19.25
C SER A 117 -34.74 29.98 20.08
N GLU A 118 -35.89 29.89 20.75
CA GLU A 118 -36.45 30.94 21.60
C GLU A 118 -35.64 31.17 22.89
N LEU A 119 -34.92 30.14 23.37
CA LEU A 119 -34.19 30.20 24.63
C LEU A 119 -32.75 30.70 24.47
N ILE A 120 -32.16 30.58 23.27
CA ILE A 120 -30.76 30.94 23.02
C ILE A 120 -30.38 32.34 23.54
N PRO A 121 -31.17 33.41 23.37
CA PRO A 121 -30.78 34.74 23.84
C PRO A 121 -30.67 34.85 25.36
N TYR A 122 -31.29 33.93 26.09
CA TYR A 122 -31.34 33.91 27.54
C TYR A 122 -30.29 32.97 28.15
N ILE A 123 -29.59 32.20 27.32
CA ILE A 123 -28.52 31.31 27.78
C ILE A 123 -27.23 32.11 27.80
N VAL A 124 -26.66 32.29 28.99
CA VAL A 124 -25.34 32.87 29.20
C VAL A 124 -24.48 31.82 29.90
N LEU A 125 -23.29 31.54 29.35
CA LEU A 125 -22.36 30.61 29.96
C LEU A 125 -21.58 31.27 31.11
N SER A 126 -21.14 30.48 32.08
CA SER A 126 -20.49 31.00 33.29
C SER A 126 -19.23 31.83 33.03
N HIS A 127 -18.50 31.51 31.96
CA HIS A 127 -17.31 32.26 31.57
C HIS A 127 -17.64 33.51 30.73
N GLN A 128 -18.86 33.64 30.23
CA GLN A 128 -19.34 34.82 29.50
C GLN A 128 -19.89 35.91 30.43
N GLU A 129 -20.29 35.55 31.66
CA GLU A 129 -20.86 36.47 32.65
C GLU A 129 -19.90 37.61 33.07
N ARG A 130 -18.59 37.45 32.83
CA ARG A 130 -17.55 38.39 33.25
C ARG A 130 -16.85 39.10 32.09
N LEU A 131 -17.48 39.18 30.92
CA LEU A 131 -16.95 39.97 29.83
C LEU A 131 -17.15 41.47 30.12
N ASP A 132 -16.07 42.16 30.49
CA ASP A 132 -16.03 43.61 30.62
C ASP A 132 -15.70 44.22 29.25
N ASP A 133 -16.65 44.96 28.64
CA ASP A 133 -16.45 45.65 27.36
C ASP A 133 -15.26 46.64 27.39
N ALA A 134 -14.85 47.09 28.58
CA ALA A 134 -13.72 47.98 28.79
C ALA A 134 -12.36 47.31 28.49
N LEU A 135 -12.29 45.98 28.47
CA LEU A 135 -11.06 45.21 28.20
C LEU A 135 -10.89 44.89 26.71
N LEU A 136 -11.89 45.22 25.87
CA LEU A 136 -11.86 44.91 24.45
C LEU A 136 -10.65 45.58 23.76
N GLY A 137 -9.73 44.77 23.26
CA GLY A 137 -8.54 45.22 22.52
C GLY A 137 -7.32 45.59 23.36
N GLN A 138 -7.38 45.48 24.69
CA GLN A 138 -6.21 45.69 25.55
C GLN A 138 -5.14 44.60 25.34
N ASP A 139 -5.56 43.36 25.06
CA ASP A 139 -4.67 42.21 24.91
C ASP A 139 -4.09 42.06 23.49
N ARG A 140 -4.32 43.03 22.59
CA ARG A 140 -3.95 42.91 21.19
C ARG A 140 -2.45 42.65 20.98
N SER A 141 -1.57 43.33 21.73
CA SER A 141 -0.13 43.09 21.64
C SER A 141 0.26 41.71 22.15
N ALA A 142 -0.39 41.22 23.22
CA ALA A 142 -0.15 39.88 23.74
C ALA A 142 -0.62 38.81 22.74
N ILE A 143 -1.76 39.04 22.07
CA ILE A 143 -2.25 38.17 20.99
C ILE A 143 -1.25 38.13 19.84
N GLU A 144 -0.72 39.27 19.39
CA GLU A 144 0.29 39.34 18.33
C GLU A 144 1.59 38.60 18.71
N GLU A 145 2.01 38.67 19.98
CA GLU A 145 3.13 37.88 20.51
C GLU A 145 2.83 36.37 20.46
N TYR A 146 1.65 35.94 20.92
CA TYR A 146 1.24 34.54 20.87
C TYR A 146 1.09 34.00 19.44
N GLU A 147 0.55 34.80 18.52
CA GLU A 147 0.42 34.43 17.10
C GLU A 147 1.80 34.22 16.47
N HIS A 148 2.77 35.08 16.80
CA HIS A 148 4.14 34.91 16.36
C HIS A 148 4.79 33.64 16.94
N GLU A 149 4.61 33.37 18.23
CA GLU A 149 5.10 32.13 18.85
C GLU A 149 4.45 30.89 18.22
N PHE A 150 3.14 30.93 17.97
CA PHE A 150 2.41 29.85 17.31
C PHE A 150 2.95 29.57 15.90
N ALA A 151 3.27 30.61 15.13
CA ALA A 151 3.87 30.46 13.81
C ALA A 151 5.25 29.79 13.86
N LEU A 152 6.06 30.10 14.88
CA LEU A 152 7.35 29.42 15.10
C LEU A 152 7.15 27.94 15.47
N TYR A 153 6.17 27.64 16.33
CA TYR A 153 5.83 26.25 16.68
C TYR A 153 5.33 25.47 15.47
N GLU A 154 4.50 26.08 14.62
CA GLU A 154 4.01 25.46 13.40
C GLU A 154 5.17 25.15 12.43
N GLN A 155 6.12 26.09 12.28
CA GLN A 155 7.33 25.86 11.50
C GLN A 155 8.15 24.69 12.04
N ALA A 156 8.33 24.60 13.36
CA ALA A 156 9.03 23.49 14.00
C ALA A 156 8.32 22.14 13.74
N LEU A 157 6.99 22.11 13.86
CA LEU A 157 6.19 20.92 13.59
C LEU A 157 6.28 20.47 12.13
N GLN A 158 6.32 21.41 11.18
CA GLN A 158 6.53 21.10 9.75
C GLN A 158 7.90 20.45 9.52
N GLN A 159 8.95 20.96 10.18
CA GLN A 159 10.28 20.35 10.11
C GLN A 159 10.29 18.94 10.70
N GLU A 160 9.61 18.73 11.83
CA GLU A 160 9.48 17.40 12.44
C GLU A 160 8.75 16.43 11.52
N ARG A 161 7.64 16.84 10.90
CA ARG A 161 6.91 16.03 9.91
C ARG A 161 7.81 15.67 8.71
N ALA A 162 8.61 16.61 8.22
CA ALA A 162 9.55 16.36 7.13
C ALA A 162 10.65 15.36 7.53
N LEU A 163 11.20 15.49 8.74
CA LEU A 163 12.18 14.55 9.29
C LEU A 163 11.59 13.14 9.38
N LYS A 164 10.34 13.01 9.84
CA LYS A 164 9.62 11.74 9.92
C LYS A 164 9.49 11.07 8.55
N CYS A 165 9.16 11.85 7.50
CA CYS A 165 9.12 11.35 6.14
C CYS A 165 10.50 10.84 5.65
N VAL A 166 11.59 11.55 6.00
CA VAL A 166 12.95 11.12 5.65
C VAL A 166 13.34 9.84 6.40
N GLU A 167 12.96 9.72 7.67
CA GLU A 167 13.19 8.53 8.47
C GLU A 167 12.50 7.30 7.86
N GLU A 168 11.23 7.41 7.49
CA GLU A 168 10.50 6.31 6.84
C GLU A 168 11.16 5.88 5.52
N LEU A 169 11.64 6.83 4.72
CA LEU A 169 12.39 6.52 3.50
C LEU A 169 13.72 5.81 3.82
N GLY A 170 14.40 6.23 4.87
CA GLY A 170 15.60 5.56 5.39
C GLY A 170 15.31 4.12 5.82
N GLN A 171 14.24 3.91 6.59
CA GLN A 171 13.79 2.58 7.02
C GLN A 171 13.44 1.68 5.83
N ARG A 172 12.73 2.20 4.81
CA ARG A 172 12.43 1.45 3.58
C ARG A 172 13.71 1.04 2.84
N LYS A 173 14.70 1.94 2.73
CA LYS A 173 16.00 1.63 2.11
C LYS A 173 16.76 0.56 2.90
N LEU A 174 16.77 0.67 4.23
CA LEU A 174 17.42 -0.30 5.11
C LEU A 174 16.76 -1.68 4.99
N ASN A 175 15.43 -1.74 4.98
CA ASN A 175 14.69 -2.98 4.77
C ASN A 175 15.01 -3.60 3.40
N ARG A 176 15.13 -2.79 2.33
CA ARG A 176 15.54 -3.27 1.01
C ARG A 176 16.97 -3.81 0.99
N ILE A 177 17.91 -3.12 1.63
CA ILE A 177 19.30 -3.59 1.75
C ILE A 177 19.34 -4.91 2.54
N ASN A 178 18.60 -5.02 3.65
CA ASN A 178 18.50 -6.25 4.42
C ASN A 178 17.88 -7.39 3.61
N ALA A 179 16.85 -7.13 2.80
CA ALA A 179 16.27 -8.14 1.92
C ALA A 179 17.31 -8.63 0.89
N ILE A 180 18.02 -7.72 0.23
CA ILE A 180 19.08 -8.07 -0.73
C ILE A 180 20.23 -8.81 -0.04
N ALA A 181 20.64 -8.39 1.15
CA ALA A 181 21.68 -9.06 1.92
C ALA A 181 21.26 -10.48 2.33
N ASN A 182 20.00 -10.68 2.70
CA ASN A 182 19.44 -12.00 2.99
C ASN A 182 19.38 -12.88 1.73
N GLU A 183 19.00 -12.32 0.58
CA GLU A 183 19.02 -13.04 -0.71
C GLU A 183 20.44 -13.43 -1.12
N VAL A 184 21.40 -12.51 -1.04
CA VAL A 184 22.82 -12.78 -1.34
C VAL A 184 23.42 -13.77 -0.32
N GLY A 185 23.04 -13.66 0.95
CA GLY A 185 23.40 -14.62 2.00
C GLY A 185 22.90 -16.03 1.67
N GLN A 186 21.64 -16.16 1.24
CA GLN A 186 21.08 -17.43 0.76
C GLN A 186 21.78 -17.92 -0.51
N MET A 187 22.17 -17.05 -1.44
CA MET A 187 22.95 -17.42 -2.63
C MET A 187 24.38 -17.88 -2.30
N SER A 188 25.01 -17.26 -1.29
CA SER A 188 26.35 -17.61 -0.81
C SER A 188 26.42 -18.92 -0.01
N SER A 189 25.26 -19.48 0.36
CA SER A 189 25.19 -20.82 0.96
C SER A 189 25.42 -21.95 -0.06
N SER A 190 25.41 -21.64 -1.36
CA SER A 190 25.92 -22.54 -2.40
C SER A 190 27.43 -22.34 -2.58
N GLU A 191 28.16 -23.41 -2.93
CA GLU A 191 29.62 -23.42 -3.09
C GLU A 191 30.15 -22.15 -3.78
N PRO A 192 31.29 -21.60 -3.34
CA PRO A 192 31.78 -20.33 -3.83
C PRO A 192 31.91 -20.39 -5.35
N ILE A 193 31.32 -19.41 -6.06
CA ILE A 193 31.26 -19.36 -7.52
C ILE A 193 32.64 -19.57 -8.16
N SER A 194 33.72 -19.14 -7.49
CA SER A 194 35.11 -19.41 -7.90
C SER A 194 35.40 -20.90 -8.10
N SER A 195 34.99 -21.76 -7.17
CA SER A 195 35.22 -23.21 -7.25
C SER A 195 34.47 -23.84 -8.42
N ARG A 196 33.22 -23.42 -8.69
CA ARG A 196 32.45 -23.89 -9.84
C ARG A 196 33.06 -23.43 -11.16
N VAL A 197 33.58 -22.21 -11.23
CA VAL A 197 34.27 -21.68 -12.42
C VAL A 197 35.60 -22.39 -12.65
N GLU A 198 36.34 -22.72 -11.59
CA GLU A 198 37.58 -23.53 -11.66
C GLU A 198 37.29 -24.98 -12.09
N HIS A 199 36.19 -25.58 -11.62
CA HIS A 199 35.76 -26.89 -12.08
C HIS A 199 35.31 -26.86 -13.54
N LEU A 200 34.52 -25.88 -13.96
CA LEU A 200 34.11 -25.77 -15.37
C LEU A 200 35.30 -25.47 -16.29
N SER A 201 36.24 -24.62 -15.87
CA SER A 201 37.43 -24.28 -16.65
C SER A 201 38.44 -25.43 -16.74
N SER A 202 38.45 -26.36 -15.78
CA SER A 202 39.26 -27.58 -15.85
C SER A 202 38.60 -28.70 -16.66
N GLN A 203 37.26 -28.75 -16.70
CA GLN A 203 36.51 -29.74 -17.48
C GLN A 203 36.37 -29.37 -18.98
N LEU A 204 36.32 -28.08 -19.32
CA LEU A 204 36.15 -27.61 -20.70
C LEU A 204 37.31 -28.03 -21.65
N PRO A 205 38.60 -27.92 -21.25
CA PRO A 205 39.71 -28.36 -22.08
C PRO A 205 39.75 -29.89 -22.24
N GLN A 206 39.31 -30.63 -21.23
CA GLN A 206 39.22 -32.09 -21.28
C GLN A 206 38.15 -32.55 -22.26
N LEU A 207 36.97 -31.90 -22.25
CA LEU A 207 35.91 -32.19 -23.22
C LEU A 207 36.35 -31.79 -24.64
N HIS A 208 37.04 -30.66 -24.78
CA HIS A 208 37.59 -30.22 -26.06
C HIS A 208 38.60 -31.24 -26.60
N GLN A 209 39.51 -31.76 -25.76
CA GLN A 209 40.43 -32.82 -26.17
C GLN A 209 39.72 -34.12 -26.55
N GLN A 210 38.66 -34.50 -25.84
CA GLN A 210 37.87 -35.68 -26.19
C GLN A 210 37.09 -35.51 -27.51
N LEU A 211 36.57 -34.32 -27.78
CA LEU A 211 35.90 -34.01 -29.05
C LEU A 211 36.89 -33.97 -30.22
N VAL A 212 38.09 -33.42 -30.02
CA VAL A 212 39.16 -33.44 -31.03
C VAL A 212 39.62 -34.88 -31.29
N ALA A 213 39.80 -35.70 -30.25
CA ALA A 213 40.14 -37.11 -30.39
C ALA A 213 39.04 -37.94 -31.09
N LEU A 214 37.76 -37.60 -30.89
CA LEU A 214 36.64 -38.19 -31.63
C LEU A 214 36.59 -37.75 -33.10
N LEU A 215 37.09 -36.55 -33.42
CA LEU A 215 37.18 -36.05 -34.79
C LEU A 215 38.35 -36.67 -35.57
N GLU A 216 39.42 -37.08 -34.89
CA GLU A 216 40.61 -37.71 -35.48
C GLU A 216 40.55 -39.25 -35.52
N ALA A 217 39.53 -39.86 -34.90
CA ALA A 217 39.32 -41.30 -34.95
C ALA A 217 38.69 -41.74 -36.28
N PRO A 218 39.26 -42.73 -37.02
CA PRO A 218 38.64 -43.23 -38.24
C PRO A 218 37.40 -44.05 -37.90
N SER A 219 36.30 -43.72 -38.57
CA SER A 219 34.99 -44.37 -38.47
C SER A 219 35.06 -45.90 -38.61
N PRO A 220 34.57 -46.70 -37.64
CA PRO A 220 34.14 -48.05 -37.90
C PRO A 220 32.69 -48.07 -38.43
N SER A 221 32.48 -48.99 -39.35
CA SER A 221 31.37 -49.19 -40.27
C SER A 221 29.97 -49.32 -39.65
N LEU A 222 29.04 -48.66 -40.34
CA LEU A 222 27.59 -48.81 -40.30
C LEU A 222 27.17 -50.30 -40.39
N SER A 223 26.47 -50.80 -39.38
CA SER A 223 25.64 -52.02 -39.49
C SER A 223 24.18 -51.63 -39.26
N THR A 224 23.47 -51.63 -40.38
CA THR A 224 22.03 -51.43 -40.52
C THR A 224 21.25 -52.46 -39.70
N SER A 225 20.42 -52.01 -38.77
CA SER A 225 19.31 -52.78 -38.21
C SER A 225 18.07 -51.90 -38.22
N LEU A 226 17.30 -52.06 -39.29
CA LEU A 226 16.01 -51.47 -39.55
C LEU A 226 14.97 -52.03 -38.56
N GLY A 227 14.46 -51.18 -37.67
CA GLY A 227 13.26 -51.42 -36.87
C GLY A 227 12.22 -50.36 -37.20
N THR A 228 11.45 -50.62 -38.26
CA THR A 228 10.25 -49.88 -38.65
C THR A 228 9.15 -50.01 -37.59
N HIS A 229 8.69 -48.87 -37.04
CA HIS A 229 7.29 -48.73 -36.68
C HIS A 229 6.75 -47.42 -37.27
N THR A 230 6.12 -47.58 -38.42
CA THR A 230 5.08 -46.71 -38.95
C THR A 230 3.84 -46.87 -38.08
N ASN A 231 3.14 -45.78 -37.74
CA ASN A 231 1.90 -45.34 -38.39
C ASN A 231 1.17 -44.24 -37.59
N PRO A 232 0.14 -43.57 -38.16
CA PRO A 232 0.02 -42.11 -38.13
C PRO A 232 -1.37 -41.65 -37.65
N SER A 233 -1.69 -40.39 -37.92
CA SER A 233 -3.02 -39.73 -37.86
C SER A 233 -3.38 -39.20 -36.47
N SER A 234 -3.92 -38.00 -36.28
CA SER A 234 -4.53 -37.06 -37.22
C SER A 234 -4.66 -35.68 -36.57
N SER A 235 -4.49 -34.67 -37.41
CA SER A 235 -4.75 -33.24 -37.25
C SER A 235 -5.90 -32.82 -36.32
N THR A 236 -5.67 -31.75 -35.55
CA THR A 236 -6.61 -30.62 -35.48
C THR A 236 -5.82 -29.32 -35.43
N THR A 237 -6.06 -28.49 -36.42
CA THR A 237 -5.47 -27.17 -36.67
C THR A 237 -5.91 -26.19 -35.59
N ILE A 238 -5.00 -25.85 -34.68
CA ILE A 238 -4.98 -24.58 -33.96
C ILE A 238 -3.53 -24.12 -34.05
N ALA A 239 -3.28 -22.86 -34.42
CA ALA A 239 -1.93 -22.30 -34.45
C ALA A 239 -1.32 -22.40 -33.05
N HIS A 240 -0.58 -23.49 -32.80
CA HIS A 240 0.06 -23.77 -31.52
C HIS A 240 1.42 -23.12 -31.55
N GLU A 241 1.61 -22.08 -30.74
CA GLU A 241 2.89 -21.39 -30.70
C GLU A 241 3.95 -22.36 -30.13
N PRO A 242 5.07 -22.59 -30.84
CA PRO A 242 6.00 -23.69 -30.57
C PRO A 242 6.69 -23.61 -29.20
N TRP A 243 6.56 -22.49 -28.48
CA TRP A 243 7.10 -22.31 -27.13
C TRP A 243 6.27 -23.00 -26.03
N SER A 244 5.05 -23.48 -26.34
CA SER A 244 4.13 -24.07 -25.36
C SER A 244 4.25 -25.59 -25.19
N GLU A 245 5.10 -26.27 -25.96
CA GLU A 245 5.23 -27.74 -25.93
C GLU A 245 6.09 -28.26 -24.77
N SER A 246 7.08 -27.46 -24.32
CA SER A 246 7.92 -27.81 -23.18
C SER A 246 8.69 -26.61 -22.65
N ARG A 247 9.14 -26.69 -21.39
CA ARG A 247 9.94 -25.63 -20.75
C ARG A 247 11.25 -25.33 -21.51
N SER A 248 11.85 -26.35 -22.14
CA SER A 248 13.03 -26.18 -22.99
C SER A 248 12.69 -25.51 -24.34
N ALA A 249 11.51 -25.76 -24.91
CA ALA A 249 11.04 -25.07 -26.10
C ALA A 249 10.80 -23.56 -25.84
N PHE A 250 10.24 -23.21 -24.67
CA PHE A 250 10.10 -21.82 -24.25
C PHE A 250 11.45 -21.11 -24.11
N VAL A 251 12.42 -21.75 -23.46
CA VAL A 251 13.76 -21.15 -23.29
C VAL A 251 14.45 -20.98 -24.65
N ASN A 252 14.36 -21.96 -25.55
CA ASN A 252 14.94 -21.87 -26.89
C ASN A 252 14.26 -20.82 -27.77
N TRP A 253 12.95 -20.63 -27.62
CA TRP A 253 12.22 -19.55 -28.28
C TRP A 253 12.61 -18.18 -27.73
N ALA A 254 12.66 -18.03 -26.40
CA ALA A 254 12.99 -16.76 -25.76
C ALA A 254 14.43 -16.32 -26.04
N THR A 255 15.38 -17.27 -26.08
CA THR A 255 16.76 -16.99 -26.48
C THR A 255 16.84 -16.61 -27.96
N LYS A 256 16.11 -17.30 -28.83
CA LYS A 256 16.03 -16.96 -30.26
C LYS A 256 15.40 -15.57 -30.49
N ALA A 257 14.29 -15.26 -29.83
CA ALA A 257 13.64 -13.94 -29.92
C ALA A 257 14.56 -12.82 -29.41
N LYS A 258 15.35 -13.08 -28.36
CA LYS A 258 16.39 -12.15 -27.90
C LYS A 258 17.50 -11.98 -28.92
N ILE A 259 17.99 -13.06 -29.55
CA ILE A 259 19.02 -13.04 -30.60
C ILE A 259 18.53 -12.26 -31.83
N ASP A 260 17.30 -12.49 -32.25
CA ASP A 260 16.66 -11.80 -33.38
C ASP A 260 16.40 -10.30 -33.07
N ALA A 261 16.29 -9.94 -31.79
CA ALA A 261 16.17 -8.56 -31.33
C ALA A 261 17.51 -7.81 -31.20
N LEU A 262 18.66 -8.49 -31.39
CA LEU A 262 19.93 -7.78 -31.56
C LEU A 262 20.04 -7.25 -33.00
N PRO A 263 20.51 -6.01 -33.20
CA PRO A 263 20.70 -5.47 -34.55
C PRO A 263 21.71 -6.31 -35.31
N THR A 264 21.24 -7.03 -36.33
CA THR A 264 22.09 -7.79 -37.25
C THR A 264 22.91 -6.79 -38.06
N SER A 265 24.21 -6.70 -37.75
CA SER A 265 25.16 -5.92 -38.55
C SER A 265 25.28 -6.60 -39.92
N THR A 266 24.50 -6.13 -40.88
CA THR A 266 24.56 -6.60 -42.27
C THR A 266 25.88 -6.16 -42.88
N MET A 267 26.81 -7.12 -43.05
CA MET A 267 27.88 -6.99 -44.03
C MET A 267 27.24 -6.84 -45.42
N THR A 268 27.16 -5.59 -45.89
CA THR A 268 26.93 -5.28 -47.30
C THR A 268 28.24 -4.81 -47.91
N THR A 269 28.53 -5.44 -49.05
CA THR A 269 29.71 -5.38 -49.89
C THR A 269 30.27 -3.98 -50.17
N MET A 270 31.60 -3.92 -50.18
CA MET A 270 32.45 -2.75 -50.41
C MET A 270 32.11 -1.93 -51.67
N GLY A 271 32.16 -0.61 -51.48
CA GLY A 271 32.27 0.41 -52.51
C GLY A 271 32.77 1.75 -51.95
N SER A 272 34.06 1.79 -51.59
CA SER A 272 34.97 2.95 -51.46
C SER A 272 34.44 4.31 -50.94
N GLY A 273 34.90 4.73 -49.75
CA GLY A 273 34.78 6.13 -49.30
C GLY A 273 35.11 6.32 -47.81
N THR A 274 36.26 6.90 -47.54
CA THR A 274 36.88 7.24 -46.25
C THR A 274 36.03 8.04 -45.25
N GLY A 275 36.08 7.69 -43.95
CA GLY A 275 35.93 8.66 -42.85
C GLY A 275 35.09 8.24 -41.61
N ALA A 276 35.72 8.32 -40.43
CA ALA A 276 35.13 8.44 -39.09
C ALA A 276 34.46 7.20 -38.43
N ALA A 277 35.27 6.45 -37.68
CA ALA A 277 34.82 5.53 -36.64
C ALA A 277 34.64 6.30 -35.32
N GLY A 278 33.44 6.28 -34.73
CA GLY A 278 33.20 6.84 -33.39
C GLY A 278 31.77 7.33 -33.12
N SER A 279 30.72 6.58 -33.47
CA SER A 279 29.33 7.05 -33.25
C SER A 279 28.35 6.00 -32.69
N VAL A 280 28.75 4.74 -32.50
CA VAL A 280 27.80 3.67 -32.12
C VAL A 280 27.83 3.37 -30.61
N GLU A 281 28.98 3.50 -29.95
CA GLU A 281 29.09 3.33 -28.48
C GLU A 281 28.42 4.48 -27.71
N ASP A 282 28.49 5.71 -28.25
CA ASP A 282 27.85 6.87 -27.64
C ASP A 282 26.32 6.78 -27.63
N SER A 283 25.68 6.16 -28.62
CA SER A 283 24.21 6.10 -28.67
C SER A 283 23.61 5.15 -27.61
N ALA A 284 24.30 4.05 -27.31
CA ALA A 284 23.91 3.12 -26.25
C ALA A 284 24.20 3.66 -24.84
N LEU A 285 25.34 4.34 -24.68
CA LEU A 285 25.70 5.04 -23.45
C LEU A 285 24.77 6.24 -23.19
N GLU A 286 24.38 6.99 -24.21
CA GLU A 286 23.42 8.11 -24.09
C GLU A 286 22.01 7.61 -23.76
N GLY A 287 21.62 6.42 -24.25
CA GLY A 287 20.38 5.74 -23.86
C GLY A 287 20.33 5.38 -22.37
N LEU A 288 21.42 4.83 -21.83
CA LEU A 288 21.57 4.53 -20.41
C LEU A 288 21.66 5.80 -19.54
N ARG A 289 22.38 6.82 -20.00
CA ARG A 289 22.56 8.10 -19.31
C ARG A 289 21.27 8.91 -19.23
N ARG A 290 20.44 8.86 -20.28
CA ARG A 290 19.08 9.41 -20.32
C ARG A 290 18.13 8.68 -19.36
N GLY A 291 18.16 7.34 -19.32
CA GLY A 291 17.39 6.57 -18.34
C GLY A 291 17.78 6.87 -16.89
N MET A 292 19.07 7.12 -16.63
CA MET A 292 19.55 7.53 -15.31
C MET A 292 19.12 8.95 -14.91
N GLN A 293 19.07 9.90 -15.87
CA GLN A 293 18.58 11.26 -15.65
C GLN A 293 17.06 11.34 -15.47
N GLU A 294 16.29 10.49 -16.14
CA GLU A 294 14.83 10.37 -15.95
C GLU A 294 14.50 9.83 -14.55
N THR A 295 15.28 8.89 -14.01
CA THR A 295 15.12 8.43 -12.62
C THR A 295 15.72 9.35 -11.55
N GLY A 296 16.46 10.38 -11.96
CA GLY A 296 17.28 11.23 -11.08
C GLY A 296 16.79 12.66 -10.91
N ARG A 297 15.71 13.09 -11.58
CA ARG A 297 15.16 14.44 -11.43
C ARG A 297 14.20 14.52 -10.25
N GLY A 298 14.70 15.05 -9.12
CA GLY A 298 13.93 15.42 -7.93
C GLY A 298 12.94 16.58 -8.11
N GLU A 299 12.50 16.89 -9.33
CA GLU A 299 11.50 17.94 -9.59
C GLU A 299 10.07 17.37 -9.74
N GLU A 300 9.90 16.08 -10.08
CA GLU A 300 8.57 15.44 -10.06
C GLU A 300 8.07 15.15 -8.63
N ALA A 301 8.96 15.14 -7.65
CA ALA A 301 8.61 15.00 -6.24
C ALA A 301 7.93 16.25 -5.65
N MET A 302 8.16 17.44 -6.24
CA MET A 302 7.51 18.68 -5.79
C MET A 302 6.11 18.88 -6.40
N VAL A 303 5.88 18.41 -7.62
CA VAL A 303 4.53 18.47 -8.23
C VAL A 303 3.64 17.37 -7.63
N SER A 304 4.21 16.21 -7.28
CA SER A 304 3.49 15.17 -6.54
C SER A 304 3.22 15.52 -5.08
N SER A 305 3.94 16.47 -4.46
CA SER A 305 3.61 16.91 -3.09
C SER A 305 2.41 17.85 -3.04
N TYR A 306 2.14 18.63 -4.09
CA TYR A 306 0.95 19.48 -4.18
C TYR A 306 -0.33 18.69 -4.54
N LEU A 307 -0.23 17.63 -5.34
CA LEU A 307 -1.39 16.77 -5.64
C LEU A 307 -1.70 15.74 -4.56
N LYS A 308 -0.74 15.47 -3.64
CA LYS A 308 -0.92 14.52 -2.54
C LYS A 308 -1.35 15.18 -1.23
N SER A 309 -1.27 16.52 -1.13
CA SER A 309 -1.94 17.25 -0.04
C SER A 309 -3.46 17.23 -0.21
N GLU A 310 -4.00 17.29 -1.44
CA GLU A 310 -5.45 17.16 -1.67
C GLU A 310 -6.02 15.75 -1.41
N CYS A 311 -5.18 14.70 -1.39
CA CYS A 311 -5.62 13.34 -1.06
C CYS A 311 -5.57 13.01 0.45
N CYS A 312 -4.85 13.79 1.27
CA CYS A 312 -4.88 13.63 2.73
C CYS A 312 -6.04 14.40 3.38
N GLU A 313 -6.71 15.29 2.65
CA GLU A 313 -7.79 16.13 3.20
C GLU A 313 -9.20 15.54 2.97
N ARG A 314 -9.29 14.25 2.63
CA ARG A 314 -10.58 13.54 2.43
C ARG A 314 -10.69 12.18 3.11
N VAL A 315 -9.92 11.98 4.18
CA VAL A 315 -10.15 10.92 5.15
C VAL A 315 -9.87 11.53 6.53
N ASP A 316 -10.89 12.19 7.08
CA ASP A 316 -11.24 12.31 8.51
C ASP A 316 -12.55 13.14 8.65
#